data_AF-A0A358QSH4-F1
#
_entry.id   AF-A0A358QSH4-F1
#
_cell.length_a   1.000
_cell.length_b   1.000
_cell.length_c   1.000
_cell.angle_alpha   90.00
_cell.angle_beta   90.00
_cell.angle_gamma   90.00
#
_symmetry.space_group_name_H-M   'P 1'
#
loop_
_entity.id
_entity.type
_entity.pdbx_description
1 polymer ?
#
loop_
_entity_poly.entity_id
_entity_poly.type
_entity_poly.pdbx_seq_one_letter_code
_entity_poly.pdbx_strand_id
1 'polypeptide(L)'
;MALNTQTPWLSNLMVIAEKKPIVVLRFGDEEWEFLQGSRRGLNEFTIARPHSLLKGVSVPTPCLIQRRNDACEHLYFGLISSRSAVTTLETRIKIRRVARIKTASNVNLIQFISEKPHAQNLKERLRSAAPIVILSPKLSSHLVEKLVSVEENRGPMRAITESLTSQKRFLGAKALQEDAIHTALKVFGLTLDDPALALELVEGRETALARVGIMEDSVIEHDARYISDYKLVKSDLTGHAVFKKGDQRLEVYTANRRSLEKALGVDLIYLNVTRQNIVMLQYKMLEPQRDGLDTTDWIYRPDAKLEEELGRMRKFIKDQSPGLHEYRFNPGVFYLKFVKRNGLIRNGGIITPIDHFEKIRTDPAFRGPKKGLRVSYKSLSGHYLRESAFLDLVKSGYIGGYAETTAYLKTLVDAVLKNGRAVVAAIQQSIDTTVV
;
A
#
# COMPACT_ATOMS: atom_id res chain seq x y z
N MET A 1 -18.89 -20.49 24.64
CA MET A 1 -19.13 -19.40 23.68
C MET A 1 -18.39 -19.75 22.40
N ALA A 2 -19.14 -20.19 21.38
CA ALA A 2 -18.58 -20.65 20.12
C ALA A 2 -18.01 -19.47 19.32
N LEU A 3 -16.76 -19.63 18.85
CA LEU A 3 -16.12 -18.78 17.85
C LEU A 3 -16.89 -18.87 16.53
N ASN A 4 -18.02 -18.14 16.45
CA ASN A 4 -18.90 -18.18 15.30
C ASN A 4 -18.64 -16.95 14.42
N THR A 5 -17.67 -17.12 13.51
CA THR A 5 -17.50 -16.50 12.18
C THR A 5 -16.02 -16.60 11.84
N GLN A 6 -15.64 -17.62 11.06
CA GLN A 6 -14.27 -17.72 10.54
C GLN A 6 -13.99 -16.49 9.67
N THR A 7 -13.20 -15.55 10.17
CA THR A 7 -12.70 -14.42 9.40
C THR A 7 -11.91 -14.95 8.20
N PRO A 8 -12.31 -14.64 6.94
CA PRO A 8 -11.70 -15.21 5.73
C PRO A 8 -10.17 -15.05 5.65
N TRP A 9 -9.61 -14.00 6.27
CA TRP A 9 -8.17 -13.77 6.32
C TRP A 9 -7.44 -14.83 7.18
N LEU A 10 -8.03 -15.29 8.28
CA LEU A 10 -7.40 -16.30 9.16
C LEU A 10 -7.22 -17.63 8.42
N SER A 11 -8.28 -18.11 7.78
CA SER A 11 -8.24 -19.35 6.99
C SER A 11 -7.19 -19.26 5.88
N ASN A 12 -7.08 -18.11 5.22
CA ASN A 12 -6.03 -17.87 4.22
C ASN A 12 -4.62 -17.89 4.81
N LEU A 13 -4.40 -17.26 5.98
CA LEU A 13 -3.10 -17.26 6.64
C LEU A 13 -2.66 -18.68 7.04
N MET A 14 -3.59 -19.48 7.57
CA MET A 14 -3.34 -20.88 7.94
C MET A 14 -2.94 -21.72 6.72
N VAL A 15 -3.69 -21.62 5.62
CA VAL A 15 -3.35 -22.30 4.34
C VAL A 15 -1.97 -21.87 3.83
N ILE A 16 -1.63 -20.59 3.93
CA ILE A 16 -0.31 -20.10 3.53
C ILE A 16 0.77 -20.64 4.45
N ALA A 17 0.57 -20.62 5.77
CA ALA A 17 1.52 -21.12 6.76
C ALA A 17 1.75 -22.64 6.63
N GLU A 18 0.75 -23.39 6.19
CA GLU A 18 0.90 -24.83 5.96
C GLU A 18 1.69 -25.10 4.67
N LYS A 19 1.41 -24.36 3.59
CA LYS A 19 2.17 -24.46 2.32
C LYS A 19 3.59 -23.90 2.43
N LYS A 20 3.78 -22.88 3.26
CA LYS A 20 5.03 -22.16 3.48
C LYS A 20 5.22 -22.00 5.00
N PRO A 21 5.89 -22.97 5.63
CA PRO A 21 6.03 -22.99 7.08
C PRO A 21 6.68 -21.72 7.64
N ILE A 22 6.25 -21.37 8.86
CA ILE A 22 6.79 -20.24 9.60
C ILE A 22 8.28 -20.46 9.84
N VAL A 23 9.05 -19.39 9.64
CA VAL A 23 10.48 -19.36 9.94
C VAL A 23 10.69 -18.59 11.25
N VAL A 24 11.35 -19.21 12.22
CA VAL A 24 11.78 -18.55 13.45
C VAL A 24 13.20 -18.03 13.26
N LEU A 25 13.36 -16.72 13.38
CA LEU A 25 14.63 -16.00 13.32
C LEU A 25 15.04 -15.63 14.74
N ARG A 26 16.29 -15.95 15.11
CA ARG A 26 16.86 -15.63 16.41
C ARG A 26 18.10 -14.78 16.27
N PHE A 27 18.16 -13.73 17.07
CA PHE A 27 19.27 -12.79 17.07
C PHE A 27 19.95 -12.78 18.44
N GLY A 28 21.28 -12.67 18.43
CA GLY A 28 22.03 -12.34 19.64
C GLY A 28 21.81 -10.89 20.07
N ASP A 29 22.35 -10.52 21.23
CA ASP A 29 22.17 -9.19 21.81
C ASP A 29 22.75 -8.08 20.90
N GLU A 30 23.98 -8.25 20.42
CA GLU A 30 24.62 -7.30 19.50
C GLU A 30 23.82 -7.13 18.20
N GLU A 31 23.43 -8.25 17.56
CA GLU A 31 22.63 -8.20 16.33
C GLU A 31 21.30 -7.49 16.55
N TRP A 32 20.68 -7.69 17.71
CA TRP A 32 19.41 -7.08 18.06
C TRP A 32 19.54 -5.55 18.17
N GLU A 33 20.59 -5.07 18.84
CA GLU A 33 20.88 -3.63 18.96
C GLU A 33 21.12 -2.99 17.60
N PHE A 34 21.88 -3.63 16.71
CA PHE A 34 22.08 -3.14 15.34
C PHE A 34 20.77 -3.08 14.53
N LEU A 35 19.89 -4.07 14.70
CA LEU A 35 18.59 -4.07 14.03
C LEU A 35 17.70 -2.93 14.53
N GLN A 36 17.64 -2.72 15.84
CA GLN A 36 16.89 -1.61 16.45
C GLN A 36 17.43 -0.24 16.02
N GLY A 37 18.75 -0.08 15.99
CA GLY A 37 19.43 1.16 15.56
C GLY A 37 19.40 1.42 14.05
N SER A 38 18.91 0.48 13.25
CA SER A 38 18.84 0.64 11.79
C SER A 38 17.81 1.71 11.38
N ARG A 39 17.96 2.27 10.18
CA ARG A 39 17.09 3.36 9.67
C ARG A 39 15.58 3.06 9.74
N ARG A 40 15.19 1.80 9.61
CA ARG A 40 13.78 1.35 9.67
C ARG A 40 13.50 0.49 10.92
N GLY A 41 14.46 0.38 11.84
CA GLY A 41 14.38 -0.44 13.04
C GLY A 41 13.99 -1.89 12.75
N LEU A 42 13.23 -2.47 13.67
CA LEU A 42 12.70 -3.82 13.49
C LEU A 42 11.60 -3.90 12.43
N ASN A 43 10.94 -2.79 12.06
CA ASN A 43 9.81 -2.79 11.11
C ASN A 43 10.19 -3.36 9.73
N GLU A 44 11.42 -3.08 9.27
CA GLU A 44 11.98 -3.61 8.03
C GLU A 44 13.51 -3.66 8.10
N PHE A 45 14.08 -4.82 7.81
CA PHE A 45 15.52 -5.00 7.78
C PHE A 45 15.94 -6.13 6.83
N THR A 46 17.24 -6.19 6.53
CA THR A 46 17.84 -7.27 5.75
C THR A 46 18.97 -7.90 6.52
N ILE A 47 19.08 -9.22 6.44
CA ILE A 47 20.23 -9.96 6.98
C ILE A 47 20.80 -10.89 5.91
N ALA A 48 22.11 -11.13 5.99
CA ALA A 48 22.79 -12.17 5.24
C ALA A 48 23.08 -13.35 6.19
N ARG A 49 22.87 -14.57 5.69
CA ARG A 49 23.17 -15.82 6.40
C ARG A 49 23.71 -16.85 5.41
N PRO A 50 24.52 -17.83 5.86
CA PRO A 50 24.98 -18.93 5.04
C PRO A 50 23.83 -19.60 4.26
N HIS A 51 24.08 -19.93 2.98
CA HIS A 51 23.10 -20.56 2.09
C HIS A 51 22.43 -21.80 2.71
N SER A 52 23.22 -22.58 3.47
CA SER A 52 22.78 -23.81 4.15
C SER A 52 21.63 -23.56 5.13
N LEU A 53 21.65 -22.45 5.87
CA LEU A 53 20.62 -22.10 6.86
C LEU A 53 19.30 -21.67 6.21
N LEU A 54 19.34 -21.23 4.94
CA LEU A 54 18.19 -20.68 4.23
C LEU A 54 17.66 -21.59 3.12
N LYS A 55 18.24 -22.79 2.94
CA LYS A 55 17.92 -23.73 1.85
C LYS A 55 16.42 -24.09 1.78
N GLY A 56 15.74 -24.21 2.92
CA GLY A 56 14.31 -24.54 3.02
C GLY A 56 13.35 -23.35 3.08
N VAL A 57 13.83 -22.10 3.10
CA VAL A 57 12.97 -20.92 3.25
C VAL A 57 12.33 -20.56 1.90
N SER A 58 11.01 -20.73 1.80
CA SER A 58 10.23 -20.27 0.64
C SER A 58 9.76 -18.83 0.87
N VAL A 59 9.71 -17.99 -0.18
CA VAL A 59 9.25 -16.59 -0.06
C VAL A 59 8.07 -16.30 -0.99
N PRO A 60 7.18 -15.35 -0.64
CA PRO A 60 7.05 -14.75 0.69
C PRO A 60 6.54 -15.78 1.72
N THR A 61 7.01 -15.73 2.97
CA THR A 61 6.58 -16.59 4.08
C THR A 61 6.51 -15.80 5.40
N PRO A 62 5.53 -16.07 6.29
CA PRO A 62 5.53 -15.50 7.64
C PRO A 62 6.75 -15.95 8.46
N CYS A 63 7.19 -15.09 9.38
CA CYS A 63 8.26 -15.39 10.31
C CYS A 63 7.97 -14.89 11.72
N LEU A 64 8.55 -15.59 12.70
CA LEU A 64 8.67 -15.13 14.07
C LEU A 64 10.09 -14.65 14.31
N ILE A 65 10.23 -13.55 15.03
CA ILE A 65 11.52 -12.95 15.36
C ILE A 65 11.60 -12.86 16.88
N GLN A 66 12.69 -13.36 17.43
CA GLN A 66 12.94 -13.36 18.87
C GLN A 66 14.40 -13.07 19.17
N ARG A 67 14.65 -12.45 20.32
CA ARG A 67 15.98 -12.33 20.91
C ARG A 67 16.36 -13.66 21.59
N ARG A 68 17.60 -14.13 21.43
CA ARG A 68 18.05 -15.48 21.88
C ARG A 68 17.91 -15.72 23.39
N ASN A 69 18.05 -14.68 24.20
CA ASN A 69 18.10 -14.76 25.66
C ASN A 69 16.85 -14.21 26.36
N ASP A 70 15.81 -13.90 25.60
CA ASP A 70 14.61 -13.26 26.12
C ASP A 70 13.49 -14.29 26.32
N ALA A 71 12.93 -14.33 27.53
CA ALA A 71 11.92 -15.29 27.96
C ALA A 71 10.51 -14.98 27.40
N CYS A 72 10.46 -14.56 26.13
CA CYS A 72 9.25 -14.17 25.38
C CYS A 72 8.73 -12.74 25.61
N GLU A 73 9.49 -11.80 26.17
CA GLU A 73 9.00 -10.40 26.28
C GLU A 73 8.98 -9.66 24.93
N HIS A 74 9.84 -10.07 24.00
CA HIS A 74 10.06 -9.41 22.70
C HIS A 74 9.87 -10.40 21.53
N LEU A 75 8.63 -10.86 21.34
CA LEU A 75 8.25 -11.67 20.19
C LEU A 75 7.62 -10.79 19.10
N TYR A 76 8.12 -10.94 17.87
CA TYR A 76 7.58 -10.21 16.73
C TYR A 76 7.15 -11.17 15.63
N PHE A 77 6.10 -10.77 14.91
CA PHE A 77 5.62 -11.44 13.72
C PHE A 77 5.88 -10.56 12.51
N GLY A 78 6.39 -11.14 11.43
CA GLY A 78 6.76 -10.40 10.24
C GLY A 78 6.67 -11.25 8.97
N LEU A 79 7.13 -10.66 7.86
CA LEU A 79 7.14 -11.32 6.58
C LEU A 79 8.54 -11.35 5.97
N ILE A 80 9.05 -12.55 5.69
CA ILE A 80 10.20 -12.73 4.80
C ILE A 80 9.71 -12.53 3.36
N SER A 81 10.06 -11.39 2.78
CA SER A 81 9.50 -10.92 1.50
C SER A 81 10.36 -11.26 0.28
N SER A 82 11.68 -11.33 0.45
CA SER A 82 12.61 -11.67 -0.61
C SER A 82 13.77 -12.51 -0.09
N ARG A 83 14.32 -13.36 -0.96
CA ARG A 83 15.50 -14.19 -0.73
C ARG A 83 16.38 -14.13 -1.98
N SER A 84 17.62 -13.69 -1.84
CA SER A 84 18.57 -13.54 -2.96
C SER A 84 19.98 -13.86 -2.51
N ALA A 85 20.73 -14.64 -3.28
CA ALA A 85 22.17 -14.79 -3.07
C ALA A 85 22.85 -13.41 -3.20
N VAL A 86 23.76 -13.08 -2.28
CA VAL A 86 24.52 -11.82 -2.31
C VAL A 86 26.03 -12.07 -2.39
N THR A 87 26.48 -13.23 -1.92
CA THR A 87 27.84 -13.73 -2.10
C THR A 87 27.77 -15.21 -2.46
N THR A 88 28.92 -15.82 -2.77
CA THR A 88 29.05 -17.25 -3.06
C THR A 88 28.64 -18.15 -1.88
N LEU A 89 28.61 -17.62 -0.66
CA LEU A 89 28.33 -18.38 0.57
C LEU A 89 27.06 -17.91 1.28
N GLU A 90 26.59 -16.70 1.01
CA GLU A 90 25.52 -16.08 1.78
C GLU A 90 24.31 -15.68 0.95
N THR A 91 23.14 -15.97 1.53
CA THR A 91 21.85 -15.53 1.04
C THR A 91 21.37 -14.37 1.91
N ARG A 92 20.99 -13.28 1.26
CA ARG A 92 20.26 -12.19 1.90
C ARG A 92 18.77 -12.50 1.93
N ILE A 93 18.15 -12.30 3.08
CA ILE A 93 16.69 -12.22 3.21
C ILE A 93 16.27 -10.82 3.62
N LYS A 94 15.10 -10.39 3.13
CA LYS A 94 14.46 -9.13 3.52
C LYS A 94 13.23 -9.42 4.35
N ILE A 95 13.23 -8.92 5.58
CA ILE A 95 12.12 -8.98 6.51
C ILE A 95 11.43 -7.62 6.48
N ARG A 96 10.10 -7.61 6.46
CA ARG A 96 9.29 -6.39 6.49
C ARG A 96 8.01 -6.60 7.25
N ARG A 97 7.32 -5.51 7.58
CA ARG A 97 6.03 -5.51 8.28
C ARG A 97 6.11 -6.25 9.59
N VAL A 98 7.22 -6.05 10.29
CA VAL A 98 7.43 -6.65 11.60
C VAL A 98 6.61 -5.86 12.59
N ALA A 99 5.82 -6.56 13.37
CA ALA A 99 5.04 -6.00 14.46
C ALA A 99 5.23 -6.88 15.69
N ARG A 100 5.29 -6.25 16.86
CA ARG A 100 5.29 -6.99 18.12
C ARG A 100 3.97 -7.73 18.27
N ILE A 101 4.06 -8.96 18.74
CA ILE A 101 2.90 -9.78 19.07
C ILE A 101 2.99 -10.18 20.54
N LYS A 102 1.84 -10.28 21.20
CA LYS A 102 1.75 -10.75 22.58
C LYS A 102 1.54 -12.25 22.60
N THR A 103 2.13 -12.91 23.59
CA THR A 103 1.68 -14.22 24.05
C THR A 103 0.67 -14.00 25.17
N ALA A 104 -0.36 -14.85 25.27
CA ALA A 104 -1.29 -14.73 26.39
C ALA A 104 -0.54 -15.03 27.69
N SER A 105 -0.34 -14.02 28.54
CA SER A 105 0.41 -14.10 29.81
C SER A 105 1.90 -14.50 29.64
N ASN A 106 2.71 -14.41 30.71
CA ASN A 106 4.16 -14.71 30.79
C ASN A 106 4.53 -16.19 30.52
N VAL A 107 3.85 -16.78 29.56
CA VAL A 107 3.76 -18.19 29.24
C VAL A 107 4.56 -18.37 27.95
N ASN A 108 5.64 -19.16 28.04
CA ASN A 108 6.53 -19.45 26.92
C ASN A 108 5.69 -19.99 25.72
N LEU A 109 6.06 -19.67 24.47
CA LEU A 109 5.44 -20.18 23.22
C LEU A 109 5.08 -21.69 23.28
N ILE A 110 5.87 -22.47 24.03
CA ILE A 110 5.67 -23.90 24.27
C ILE A 110 4.42 -24.21 25.10
N GLN A 111 4.16 -23.46 26.16
CA GLN A 111 3.00 -23.65 27.05
C GLN A 111 1.69 -23.20 26.38
N PHE A 112 1.79 -22.35 25.35
CA PHE A 112 0.66 -21.87 24.55
C PHE A 112 0.12 -22.92 23.56
N ILE A 113 0.92 -23.95 23.25
CA ILE A 113 0.50 -25.12 22.46
C ILE A 113 0.17 -26.25 23.42
N SER A 114 -1.11 -26.52 23.65
CA SER A 114 -1.59 -27.54 24.60
C SER A 114 -1.54 -28.97 24.05
N GLU A 115 -1.49 -29.13 22.72
CA GLU A 115 -1.53 -30.44 22.07
C GLU A 115 -0.15 -31.11 22.10
N LYS A 116 -0.06 -32.24 22.80
CA LYS A 116 1.20 -32.99 23.05
C LYS A 116 2.15 -33.10 21.83
N PRO A 117 1.70 -33.55 20.63
CA PRO A 117 2.62 -33.70 19.50
C PRO A 117 3.16 -32.36 18.96
N HIS A 118 2.34 -31.30 18.94
CA HIS A 118 2.75 -29.98 18.48
C HIS A 118 3.61 -29.25 19.52
N ALA A 119 3.27 -29.39 20.80
CA ALA A 119 4.04 -28.84 21.91
C ALA A 119 5.45 -29.45 21.98
N GLN A 120 5.55 -30.77 21.81
CA GLN A 120 6.84 -31.47 21.82
C GLN A 120 7.69 -31.11 20.61
N ASN A 121 7.11 -31.04 19.41
CA ASN A 121 7.81 -30.63 18.20
C ASN A 121 8.31 -29.18 18.28
N LEU A 122 7.47 -28.26 18.78
CA LEU A 122 7.88 -26.87 19.01
C LEU A 122 8.99 -26.80 20.06
N LYS A 123 8.88 -27.55 21.17
CA LYS A 123 9.90 -27.61 22.22
C LYS A 123 11.24 -28.11 21.70
N GLU A 124 11.27 -29.15 20.87
CA GLU A 124 12.49 -29.65 20.22
C GLU A 124 13.10 -28.62 19.28
N ARG A 125 12.27 -27.95 18.47
CA ARG A 125 12.70 -26.89 17.54
C ARG A 125 13.14 -25.61 18.28
N LEU A 126 12.55 -25.32 19.44
CA LEU A 126 12.90 -24.19 20.28
C LEU A 126 14.17 -24.43 21.11
N ARG A 127 14.44 -25.67 21.53
CA ARG A 127 15.68 -26.09 22.20
C ARG A 127 16.92 -25.99 21.32
N SER A 128 16.76 -26.13 19.99
CA SER A 128 17.86 -25.91 19.07
C SER A 128 18.35 -24.46 19.19
N ALA A 129 19.62 -24.22 19.52
CA ALA A 129 20.20 -22.87 19.55
C ALA A 129 20.42 -22.27 18.14
N ALA A 130 19.92 -22.94 17.09
CA ALA A 130 20.07 -22.49 15.71
C ALA A 130 19.49 -21.07 15.53
N PRO A 131 20.19 -20.21 14.76
CA PRO A 131 19.73 -18.84 14.51
C PRO A 131 18.50 -18.80 13.57
N ILE A 132 18.27 -19.85 12.79
CA ILE A 132 17.12 -19.99 11.90
C ILE A 132 16.53 -21.38 12.10
N VAL A 133 15.22 -21.44 12.34
CA VAL A 133 14.48 -22.69 12.49
C VAL A 133 13.22 -22.63 11.63
N ILE A 134 13.04 -23.61 10.75
CA ILE A 134 11.84 -23.76 9.93
C ILE A 134 10.88 -24.71 10.67
N LEU A 135 9.68 -24.25 10.95
CA LEU A 135 8.65 -25.07 11.61
C LEU A 135 8.06 -26.10 10.63
N SER A 136 7.32 -27.08 11.14
CA SER A 136 6.56 -27.98 10.28
C SER A 136 5.27 -27.31 9.77
N PRO A 137 4.71 -27.74 8.62
CA PRO A 137 3.44 -27.23 8.08
C PRO A 137 2.30 -27.16 9.10
N LYS A 138 2.00 -28.29 9.76
CA LYS A 138 0.91 -28.40 10.74
C LYS A 138 1.16 -27.54 11.97
N LEU A 139 2.39 -27.52 12.47
CA LEU A 139 2.75 -26.66 13.61
C LEU A 139 2.62 -25.18 13.26
N SER A 140 2.94 -24.78 12.03
CA SER A 140 2.82 -23.39 11.58
C SER A 140 1.36 -22.95 11.54
N SER A 141 0.48 -23.77 10.97
CA SER A 141 -0.97 -23.51 10.93
C SER A 141 -1.57 -23.40 12.34
N HIS A 142 -1.24 -24.35 13.22
CA HIS A 142 -1.71 -24.34 14.61
C HIS A 142 -1.19 -23.14 15.41
N LEU A 143 0.08 -22.75 15.19
CA LEU A 143 0.66 -21.58 15.85
C LEU A 143 -0.03 -20.28 15.42
N VAL A 144 -0.39 -20.14 14.14
CA VAL A 144 -1.19 -19.01 13.65
C VAL A 144 -2.52 -18.93 14.39
N GLU A 145 -3.26 -20.03 14.46
CA GLU A 145 -4.56 -20.09 15.14
C GLU A 145 -4.45 -19.66 16.60
N LYS A 146 -3.44 -20.15 17.32
CA LYS A 146 -3.20 -19.78 18.70
C LYS A 146 -2.82 -18.30 18.83
N LEU A 147 -1.91 -17.78 18.01
CA LEU A 147 -1.51 -16.37 18.09
C LEU A 147 -2.68 -15.41 17.82
N VAL A 148 -3.58 -15.77 16.91
CA VAL A 148 -4.79 -14.98 16.57
C VAL A 148 -5.88 -15.06 17.65
N SER A 149 -5.80 -16.02 18.58
CA SER A 149 -6.70 -16.06 19.73
C SER A 149 -6.47 -14.89 20.71
N VAL A 150 -5.30 -14.24 20.66
CA VAL A 150 -5.02 -12.97 21.35
C VAL A 150 -5.52 -11.81 20.49
N GLU A 151 -6.40 -11.00 21.04
CA GLU A 151 -7.11 -9.95 20.29
C GLU A 151 -6.15 -8.92 19.69
N GLU A 152 -5.13 -8.48 20.44
CA GLU A 152 -4.15 -7.49 19.98
C GLU A 152 -3.28 -7.99 18.81
N ASN A 153 -3.16 -9.31 18.62
CA ASN A 153 -2.39 -9.87 17.50
C ASN A 153 -3.16 -9.86 16.18
N ARG A 154 -4.50 -9.72 16.22
CA ARG A 154 -5.36 -9.85 15.03
C ARG A 154 -5.03 -8.82 13.97
N GLY A 155 -4.94 -7.55 14.35
CA GLY A 155 -4.62 -6.45 13.43
C GLY A 155 -3.29 -6.65 12.70
N PRO A 156 -2.15 -6.80 13.41
CA PRO A 156 -0.85 -7.04 12.80
C PRO A 156 -0.79 -8.28 11.89
N MET A 157 -1.37 -9.41 12.33
CA MET A 157 -1.36 -10.65 11.56
C MET A 157 -2.27 -10.58 10.33
N ARG A 158 -3.42 -9.89 10.43
CA ARG A 158 -4.28 -9.59 9.29
C ARG A 158 -3.54 -8.75 8.25
N ALA A 159 -2.85 -7.68 8.67
CA ALA A 159 -2.09 -6.82 7.76
C ALA A 159 -0.99 -7.58 7.00
N ILE A 160 -0.33 -8.55 7.63
CA ILE A 160 0.65 -9.45 6.97
C ILE A 160 -0.06 -10.38 5.98
N THR A 161 -1.19 -10.96 6.36
CA THR A 161 -1.99 -11.84 5.49
C THR A 161 -2.45 -11.12 4.23
N GLU A 162 -3.01 -9.92 4.37
CA GLU A 162 -3.45 -9.09 3.25
C GLU A 162 -2.29 -8.69 2.33
N SER A 163 -1.07 -8.61 2.88
CA SER A 163 0.15 -8.37 2.09
C SER A 163 0.55 -9.58 1.24
N LEU A 164 0.28 -10.79 1.72
CA LEU A 164 0.58 -12.05 1.03
C LEU A 164 -0.38 -12.29 -0.14
N THR A 165 -1.62 -11.80 -0.02
CA THR A 165 -2.68 -11.88 -1.02
C THR A 165 -2.77 -10.64 -1.94
N SER A 166 -1.86 -9.68 -1.77
CA SER A 166 -1.83 -8.42 -2.55
C SER A 166 -1.83 -8.65 -4.06
N GLN A 167 -2.52 -7.77 -4.78
CA GLN A 167 -2.55 -7.83 -6.24
C GLN A 167 -1.15 -7.48 -6.76
N LYS A 168 -0.48 -8.44 -7.39
CA LYS A 168 0.82 -8.15 -8.02
C LYS A 168 0.66 -7.46 -9.37
N ARG A 169 -0.52 -7.53 -9.97
CA ARG A 169 -0.78 -7.12 -11.35
C ARG A 169 -2.04 -6.26 -11.46
N PHE A 170 -2.08 -5.40 -12.48
CA PHE A 170 -3.28 -4.65 -12.83
C PHE A 170 -4.31 -5.58 -13.48
N LEU A 171 -5.20 -6.18 -12.67
CA LEU A 171 -6.29 -7.04 -13.15
C LEU A 171 -7.63 -6.30 -13.25
N GLY A 172 -7.84 -5.26 -12.45
CA GLY A 172 -9.10 -4.51 -12.41
C GLY A 172 -9.09 -3.37 -11.40
N ALA A 173 -10.28 -2.87 -11.04
CA ALA A 173 -10.46 -1.66 -10.23
C ALA A 173 -9.74 -1.72 -8.86
N LYS A 174 -9.71 -2.87 -8.19
CA LYS A 174 -9.00 -3.08 -6.91
C LYS A 174 -7.50 -2.82 -7.03
N ALA A 175 -6.89 -3.25 -8.15
CA ALA A 175 -5.47 -3.01 -8.41
C ALA A 175 -5.18 -1.53 -8.72
N LEU A 176 -6.10 -0.83 -9.40
CA LEU A 176 -6.00 0.62 -9.64
C LEU A 176 -6.07 1.40 -8.33
N GLN A 177 -7.02 1.05 -7.44
CA GLN A 177 -7.15 1.66 -6.12
C GLN A 177 -5.90 1.42 -5.26
N GLU A 178 -5.35 0.20 -5.30
CA GLU A 178 -4.10 -0.12 -4.60
C GLU A 178 -2.93 0.73 -5.11
N ASP A 179 -2.79 0.88 -6.42
CA ASP A 179 -1.76 1.74 -7.00
C ASP A 179 -1.98 3.24 -6.69
N ALA A 180 -3.23 3.70 -6.58
CA ALA A 180 -3.56 5.06 -6.17
C ALA A 180 -3.08 5.35 -4.74
N ILE A 181 -3.31 4.43 -3.80
CA ILE A 181 -2.78 4.54 -2.43
C ILE A 181 -1.24 4.52 -2.46
N HIS A 182 -0.63 3.62 -3.22
CA HIS A 182 0.81 3.60 -3.40
C HIS A 182 1.36 4.93 -3.92
N THR A 183 0.70 5.51 -4.92
CA THR A 183 1.08 6.80 -5.51
C THR A 183 1.01 7.89 -4.44
N ALA A 184 -0.09 7.97 -3.68
CA ALA A 184 -0.25 8.92 -2.58
C ALA A 184 0.86 8.81 -1.52
N LEU A 185 1.15 7.58 -1.07
CA LEU A 185 2.22 7.33 -0.11
C LEU A 185 3.58 7.74 -0.67
N LYS A 186 3.88 7.39 -1.92
CA LYS A 186 5.16 7.74 -2.56
C LYS A 186 5.34 9.26 -2.70
N VAL A 187 4.29 10.02 -3.03
CA VAL A 187 4.38 11.50 -3.07
C VAL A 187 4.77 12.05 -1.70
N PHE A 188 4.18 11.53 -0.62
CA PHE A 188 4.56 11.86 0.75
C PHE A 188 5.94 11.28 1.16
N GLY A 189 6.52 10.42 0.31
CA GLY A 189 7.79 9.75 0.51
C GLY A 189 7.72 8.60 1.52
N LEU A 190 6.59 7.91 1.58
CA LEU A 190 6.35 6.66 2.28
C LEU A 190 6.08 5.51 1.29
N THR A 191 5.97 4.31 1.84
CA THR A 191 5.69 3.04 1.19
C THR A 191 4.57 2.33 1.93
N LEU A 192 3.94 1.32 1.31
CA LEU A 192 2.95 0.47 2.02
C LEU A 192 3.54 -0.33 3.19
N ASP A 193 4.86 -0.38 3.31
CA ASP A 193 5.52 -1.08 4.40
C ASP A 193 5.81 -0.13 5.58
N ASP A 194 5.64 1.19 5.39
CA ASP A 194 5.72 2.16 6.48
C ASP A 194 4.41 2.13 7.30
N PRO A 195 4.50 2.11 8.64
CA PRO A 195 3.33 1.93 9.48
C PRO A 195 2.49 3.21 9.56
N ALA A 196 1.18 3.05 9.66
CA ALA A 196 0.25 4.12 9.97
C ALA A 196 0.18 4.36 11.48
N LEU A 197 -0.01 5.63 11.85
CA LEU A 197 -0.35 6.08 13.20
C LEU A 197 -1.79 5.77 13.60
N ALA A 198 -2.68 5.56 12.63
CA ALA A 198 -4.04 5.12 12.87
C ALA A 198 -4.56 4.47 11.59
N LEU A 199 -5.36 3.41 11.74
CA LEU A 199 -6.00 2.73 10.63
C LEU A 199 -7.41 2.33 11.03
N GLU A 200 -8.39 2.91 10.35
CA GLU A 200 -9.81 2.61 10.53
C GLU A 200 -10.32 1.91 9.27
N LEU A 201 -10.88 0.71 9.44
CA LEU A 201 -11.43 -0.09 8.34
C LEU A 201 -12.91 -0.32 8.61
N VAL A 202 -13.75 -0.21 7.58
CA VAL A 202 -15.17 -0.53 7.73
C VAL A 202 -15.37 -2.03 7.60
N GLU A 203 -15.90 -2.66 8.64
CA GLU A 203 -16.13 -4.10 8.67
C GLU A 203 -17.01 -4.57 7.50
N GLY A 204 -16.67 -5.73 6.93
CA GLY A 204 -17.37 -6.28 5.76
C GLY A 204 -17.12 -5.53 4.44
N ARG A 205 -16.36 -4.43 4.44
CA ARG A 205 -16.00 -3.69 3.22
C ARG A 205 -14.55 -3.93 2.85
N GLU A 206 -14.32 -4.27 1.59
CA GLU A 206 -12.96 -4.40 1.07
C GLU A 206 -12.33 -3.02 0.86
N THR A 207 -11.10 -2.85 1.34
CA THR A 207 -10.26 -1.68 1.05
C THR A 207 -8.81 -2.09 0.89
N ALA A 208 -8.10 -1.39 0.01
CA ALA A 208 -6.66 -1.57 -0.15
C ALA A 208 -5.84 -1.06 1.05
N LEU A 209 -6.44 -0.27 1.96
CA LEU A 209 -5.83 0.16 3.22
C LEU A 209 -5.69 -0.95 4.26
N ALA A 210 -6.43 -2.06 4.15
CA ALA A 210 -6.29 -3.21 5.07
C ALA A 210 -4.87 -3.83 5.05
N ARG A 211 -4.07 -3.46 4.06
CA ARG A 211 -2.67 -3.85 3.92
C ARG A 211 -1.70 -2.89 4.60
N VAL A 212 -2.13 -1.81 5.20
CA VAL A 212 -1.22 -0.89 5.88
C VAL A 212 -0.92 -1.47 7.26
N GLY A 213 0.36 -1.54 7.64
CA GLY A 213 0.75 -1.92 9.01
C GLY A 213 0.39 -0.80 9.98
N ILE A 214 0.08 -1.12 11.23
CA ILE A 214 -0.26 -0.14 12.27
C ILE A 214 0.92 -0.07 13.26
N MET A 215 1.24 1.11 13.79
CA MET A 215 2.19 1.24 14.92
C MET A 215 1.61 0.58 16.19
N GLU A 216 2.48 0.05 17.06
CA GLU A 216 2.10 -0.83 18.18
C GLU A 216 0.98 -0.28 19.09
N ASP A 217 0.92 1.04 19.28
CA ASP A 217 -0.04 1.72 20.17
C ASP A 217 -1.29 2.27 19.45
N SER A 218 -1.45 1.97 18.17
CA SER A 218 -2.37 2.67 17.26
C SER A 218 -3.50 1.80 16.71
N VAL A 219 -3.64 0.56 17.20
CA VAL A 219 -4.68 -0.37 16.73
C VAL A 219 -6.02 0.03 17.37
N ILE A 220 -6.72 0.95 16.72
CA ILE A 220 -8.14 1.17 16.99
C ILE A 220 -8.91 0.48 15.87
N GLU A 221 -9.21 -0.82 16.03
CA GLU A 221 -10.30 -1.43 15.27
C GLU A 221 -11.63 -0.89 15.83
N HIS A 222 -11.87 0.42 15.66
CA HIS A 222 -13.13 1.01 16.07
C HIS A 222 -14.17 0.67 15.01
N ASP A 223 -15.31 0.19 15.48
CA ASP A 223 -16.56 0.30 14.76
C ASP A 223 -16.77 1.79 14.45
N ALA A 224 -16.53 2.20 13.19
CA ALA A 224 -16.09 3.52 12.67
C ALA A 224 -17.00 4.74 12.99
N ARG A 225 -17.51 4.85 14.21
CA ARG A 225 -18.57 5.77 14.67
C ARG A 225 -18.07 7.18 14.98
N TYR A 226 -16.77 7.39 15.12
CA TYR A 226 -16.19 8.68 15.53
C TYR A 226 -14.89 8.99 14.79
N ILE A 227 -15.00 9.59 13.60
CA ILE A 227 -13.88 10.24 12.92
C ILE A 227 -13.89 11.71 13.33
N SER A 228 -12.79 12.20 13.92
CA SER A 228 -12.64 13.60 14.34
C SER A 228 -12.53 14.55 13.14
N ASP A 229 -12.96 15.80 13.34
CA ASP A 229 -12.95 16.98 12.44
C ASP A 229 -13.82 16.93 11.17
N TYR A 230 -14.15 15.74 10.67
CA TYR A 230 -15.04 15.57 9.54
C TYR A 230 -16.28 14.77 9.99
N LYS A 231 -17.43 15.44 10.11
CA LYS A 231 -18.74 14.76 10.19
C LYS A 231 -19.04 14.08 8.84
N LEU A 232 -18.35 12.98 8.56
CA LEU A 232 -18.55 12.15 7.37
C LEU A 232 -19.85 11.35 7.54
N VAL A 233 -20.77 11.47 6.59
CA VAL A 233 -21.89 10.53 6.49
C VAL A 233 -21.30 9.17 6.10
N LYS A 234 -21.39 8.23 7.04
CA LYS A 234 -20.78 6.89 7.07
C LYS A 234 -21.00 6.00 5.83
N SER A 235 -21.89 6.35 4.92
CA SER A 235 -22.50 5.36 4.02
C SER A 235 -21.55 4.79 2.98
N ASP A 236 -20.51 5.51 2.49
CA ASP A 236 -19.64 4.99 1.42
C ASP A 236 -18.13 4.95 1.72
N LEU A 237 -17.68 5.35 2.92
CA LEU A 237 -16.29 5.14 3.36
C LEU A 237 -16.00 3.62 3.48
N THR A 238 -14.82 3.20 3.05
CA THR A 238 -14.31 1.83 3.18
C THR A 238 -13.08 1.73 4.07
N GLY A 239 -12.33 2.83 4.25
CA GLY A 239 -11.27 2.93 5.25
C GLY A 239 -10.58 4.29 5.29
N HIS A 240 -9.89 4.57 6.38
CA HIS A 240 -9.10 5.77 6.65
C HIS A 240 -7.77 5.37 7.31
N ALA A 241 -6.68 6.01 6.90
CA ALA A 241 -5.36 5.76 7.48
C ALA A 241 -4.60 7.08 7.66
N VAL A 242 -3.91 7.19 8.79
CA VAL A 242 -3.11 8.37 9.13
C VAL A 242 -1.64 7.98 9.16
N PHE A 243 -0.80 8.72 8.46
CA PHE A 243 0.65 8.55 8.44
C PHE A 243 1.34 9.82 8.89
N LYS A 244 2.52 9.69 9.48
CA LYS A 244 3.36 10.82 9.89
C LYS A 244 4.76 10.68 9.33
N LYS A 245 5.33 11.82 8.94
CA LYS A 245 6.72 11.92 8.53
C LYS A 245 7.25 13.31 8.88
N GLY A 246 8.17 13.37 9.85
CA GLY A 246 8.64 14.64 10.40
C GLY A 246 7.49 15.43 11.04
N ASP A 247 7.37 16.68 10.63
CA ASP A 247 6.36 17.67 11.01
C ASP A 247 5.11 17.63 10.13
N GLN A 248 4.97 16.61 9.28
CA GLN A 248 3.84 16.47 8.37
C GLN A 248 3.03 15.20 8.64
N ARG A 249 1.73 15.29 8.36
CA ARG A 249 0.76 14.20 8.42
C ARG A 249 0.13 14.00 7.04
N LEU A 250 -0.13 12.73 6.69
CA LEU A 250 -0.89 12.34 5.51
C LEU A 250 -2.10 11.52 5.95
N GLU A 251 -3.30 11.94 5.53
CA GLU A 251 -4.54 11.20 5.73
C GLU A 251 -4.99 10.59 4.41
N VAL A 252 -5.20 9.28 4.39
CA VAL A 252 -5.67 8.56 3.21
C VAL A 252 -7.05 8.02 3.48
N TYR A 253 -8.03 8.52 2.75
CA TYR A 253 -9.42 8.03 2.77
C TYR A 253 -9.65 7.13 1.56
N THR A 254 -10.39 6.05 1.75
CA THR A 254 -10.87 5.16 0.68
C THR A 254 -12.37 4.99 0.79
N ALA A 255 -13.07 4.94 -0.34
CA ALA A 255 -14.52 4.80 -0.38
C ALA A 255 -14.98 4.09 -1.66
N ASN A 256 -16.28 3.82 -1.75
CA ASN A 256 -16.87 3.06 -2.85
C ASN A 256 -16.92 3.89 -4.16
N ARG A 257 -16.30 3.35 -5.20
CA ARG A 257 -16.02 4.00 -6.50
C ARG A 257 -17.24 4.64 -7.20
N ARG A 258 -18.46 4.11 -6.99
CA ARG A 258 -19.66 4.50 -7.75
C ARG A 258 -20.16 5.92 -7.49
N SER A 259 -19.88 6.48 -6.32
CA SER A 259 -20.44 7.77 -5.89
C SER A 259 -19.64 8.98 -6.41
N LEU A 260 -18.32 8.84 -6.64
CA LEU A 260 -17.42 9.94 -7.03
C LEU A 260 -16.96 9.95 -8.49
N GLU A 261 -16.83 8.78 -9.13
CA GLU A 261 -16.52 8.71 -10.57
C GLU A 261 -17.53 9.55 -11.38
N LYS A 262 -18.76 9.65 -10.86
CA LYS A 262 -19.82 10.52 -11.35
C LYS A 262 -19.57 12.03 -11.16
N ALA A 263 -18.87 12.47 -10.11
CA ALA A 263 -18.72 13.89 -9.80
C ALA A 263 -17.46 14.53 -10.41
N LEU A 264 -16.28 13.91 -10.21
CA LEU A 264 -14.99 14.45 -10.70
C LEU A 264 -14.35 13.60 -11.81
N GLY A 265 -14.70 12.31 -11.90
CA GLY A 265 -14.11 11.40 -12.89
C GLY A 265 -12.63 11.09 -12.65
N VAL A 266 -12.19 11.00 -11.38
CA VAL A 266 -10.80 10.73 -10.98
C VAL A 266 -10.72 9.52 -10.03
N ASP A 267 -9.56 8.86 -10.00
CA ASP A 267 -9.25 7.67 -9.19
C ASP A 267 -8.31 7.97 -7.99
N LEU A 268 -7.65 9.13 -7.99
CA LEU A 268 -6.87 9.65 -6.86
C LEU A 268 -6.98 11.18 -6.79
N ILE A 269 -7.17 11.69 -5.59
CA ILE A 269 -7.03 13.12 -5.28
C ILE A 269 -5.88 13.26 -4.28
N TYR A 270 -4.86 14.02 -4.65
CA TYR A 270 -3.76 14.38 -3.77
C TYR A 270 -3.81 15.88 -3.48
N LEU A 271 -4.11 16.22 -2.22
CA LEU A 271 -4.18 17.57 -1.72
C LEU A 271 -3.03 17.82 -0.75
N ASN A 272 -2.13 18.73 -1.09
CA ASN A 272 -1.10 19.22 -0.17
C ASN A 272 -1.51 20.60 0.33
N VAL A 273 -2.06 20.63 1.55
CA VAL A 273 -2.53 21.85 2.21
C VAL A 273 -1.36 22.80 2.47
N THR A 274 -0.23 22.27 2.95
CA THR A 274 0.97 23.05 3.28
C THR A 274 1.52 23.84 2.10
N ARG A 275 1.47 23.26 0.90
CA ARG A 275 1.94 23.90 -0.34
C ARG A 275 0.81 24.49 -1.19
N GLN A 276 -0.42 24.49 -0.69
CA GLN A 276 -1.61 24.92 -1.43
C GLN A 276 -1.64 24.33 -2.86
N ASN A 277 -1.40 23.02 -2.94
CA ASN A 277 -1.29 22.29 -4.20
C ASN A 277 -2.31 21.14 -4.26
N ILE A 278 -2.96 20.98 -5.40
CA ILE A 278 -3.82 19.84 -5.70
C ILE A 278 -3.47 19.20 -7.04
N VAL A 279 -3.40 17.86 -7.03
CA VAL A 279 -3.20 17.03 -8.21
C VAL A 279 -4.21 15.89 -8.18
N MET A 280 -4.87 15.65 -9.31
CA MET A 280 -5.83 14.57 -9.47
C MET A 280 -5.41 13.64 -10.60
N LEU A 281 -5.58 12.34 -10.37
CA LEU A 281 -5.14 11.30 -11.29
C LEU A 281 -6.32 10.41 -11.66
N GLN A 282 -6.50 10.19 -12.96
CA GLN A 282 -7.44 9.22 -13.50
C GLN A 282 -6.66 8.07 -14.15
N TYR A 283 -6.97 6.84 -13.75
CA TYR A 283 -6.28 5.67 -14.26
C TYR A 283 -6.94 5.16 -15.53
N LYS A 284 -6.12 4.68 -16.45
CA LYS A 284 -6.54 4.01 -17.69
C LYS A 284 -5.69 2.78 -17.94
N MET A 285 -6.31 1.76 -18.53
CA MET A 285 -5.70 0.45 -18.69
C MET A 285 -5.29 0.26 -20.14
N LEU A 286 -4.02 -0.05 -20.36
CA LEU A 286 -3.47 -0.37 -21.68
C LEU A 286 -3.70 -1.85 -21.96
N GLU A 287 -4.21 -2.13 -23.15
CA GLU A 287 -4.35 -3.48 -23.67
C GLU A 287 -3.10 -3.90 -24.44
N PRO A 288 -2.65 -5.16 -24.30
CA PRO A 288 -1.57 -5.68 -25.13
C PRO A 288 -2.06 -5.82 -26.58
N GLN A 289 -1.28 -5.33 -27.52
CA GLN A 289 -1.46 -5.59 -28.94
C GLN A 289 -0.18 -6.24 -29.49
N ARG A 290 -0.32 -7.49 -29.91
CA ARG A 290 0.74 -8.24 -30.60
C ARG A 290 0.74 -7.83 -32.07
N ASP A 291 1.92 -7.57 -32.64
CA ASP A 291 2.07 -7.14 -34.03
C ASP A 291 2.64 -8.24 -34.96
N GLY A 292 2.64 -9.50 -34.52
CA GLY A 292 3.09 -10.64 -35.32
C GLY A 292 4.61 -10.82 -35.39
N LEU A 293 5.40 -9.87 -34.89
CA LEU A 293 6.87 -9.88 -34.86
C LEU A 293 7.44 -10.19 -33.46
N ASP A 294 6.69 -10.95 -32.64
CA ASP A 294 6.98 -11.22 -31.21
C ASP A 294 7.12 -9.99 -30.29
N THR A 295 6.87 -8.78 -30.80
CA THR A 295 6.82 -7.58 -29.97
C THR A 295 5.37 -7.27 -29.54
N THR A 296 5.19 -6.97 -28.25
CA THR A 296 3.88 -6.54 -27.71
C THR A 296 3.91 -5.04 -27.47
N ASP A 297 3.17 -4.29 -28.29
CA ASP A 297 2.86 -2.89 -28.00
C ASP A 297 1.72 -2.80 -26.98
N TRP A 298 1.65 -1.71 -26.22
CA TRP A 298 0.66 -1.50 -25.17
C TRP A 298 -0.15 -0.27 -25.51
N ILE A 299 -1.45 -0.45 -25.73
CA ILE A 299 -2.29 0.55 -26.36
C ILE A 299 -3.52 0.88 -25.52
N TYR A 300 -3.89 2.15 -25.46
CA TYR A 300 -5.19 2.58 -24.97
C TYR A 300 -6.05 3.06 -26.13
N ARG A 301 -7.31 2.60 -26.15
CA ARG A 301 -8.34 3.03 -27.10
C ARG A 301 -9.37 3.85 -26.33
N PRO A 302 -9.39 5.18 -26.51
CA PRO A 302 -10.41 6.04 -25.93
C PRO A 302 -11.83 5.61 -26.30
N ASP A 303 -12.75 5.75 -25.35
CA ASP A 303 -14.17 5.42 -25.46
C ASP A 303 -15.05 6.63 -25.09
N ALA A 304 -16.37 6.50 -25.27
CA ALA A 304 -17.33 7.57 -24.93
C ALA A 304 -17.26 7.96 -23.44
N LYS A 305 -16.99 6.98 -22.57
CA LYS A 305 -16.85 7.20 -21.14
C LYS A 305 -15.69 8.13 -20.79
N LEU A 306 -14.54 7.98 -21.45
CA LEU A 306 -13.43 8.91 -21.30
C LEU A 306 -13.83 10.34 -21.68
N GLU A 307 -14.59 10.51 -22.75
CA GLU A 307 -15.02 11.85 -23.18
C GLU A 307 -15.93 12.52 -22.14
N GLU A 308 -16.81 11.75 -21.48
CA GLU A 308 -17.61 12.25 -20.36
C GLU A 308 -16.74 12.66 -19.16
N GLU A 309 -15.73 11.85 -18.83
CA GLU A 309 -14.78 12.15 -17.75
C GLU A 309 -13.97 13.42 -18.06
N LEU A 310 -13.41 13.53 -19.27
CA LEU A 310 -12.70 14.74 -19.72
C LEU A 310 -13.62 15.96 -19.74
N GLY A 311 -14.88 15.78 -20.14
CA GLY A 311 -15.91 16.81 -20.09
C GLY A 311 -16.18 17.31 -18.66
N ARG A 312 -16.12 16.42 -17.65
CA ARG A 312 -16.18 16.83 -16.23
C ARG A 312 -14.91 17.56 -15.80
N MET A 313 -13.73 17.03 -16.11
CA MET A 313 -12.44 17.65 -15.75
C MET A 313 -12.33 19.08 -16.30
N ARG A 314 -12.69 19.30 -17.57
CA ARG A 314 -12.66 20.63 -18.21
C ARG A 314 -13.48 21.68 -17.47
N LYS A 315 -14.61 21.31 -16.85
CA LYS A 315 -15.43 22.24 -16.06
C LYS A 315 -14.72 22.76 -14.80
N PHE A 316 -13.70 22.05 -14.34
CA PHE A 316 -12.91 22.40 -13.15
C PHE A 316 -11.56 23.03 -13.49
N ILE A 317 -11.19 23.10 -14.78
CA ILE A 317 -10.03 23.86 -15.22
C ILE A 317 -10.46 25.33 -15.27
N LYS A 318 -9.80 26.16 -14.45
CA LYS A 318 -9.91 27.61 -14.53
C LYS A 318 -8.56 28.16 -14.96
N ASP A 319 -8.56 29.08 -15.91
CA ASP A 319 -7.39 29.89 -16.21
C ASP A 319 -7.20 30.88 -15.06
N GLN A 320 -6.31 30.53 -14.14
CA GLN A 320 -5.89 31.39 -13.05
C GLN A 320 -4.43 31.78 -13.24
N SER A 321 -4.16 33.06 -12.99
CA SER A 321 -2.79 33.55 -12.96
C SER A 321 -2.10 33.09 -11.67
N PRO A 322 -0.79 32.75 -11.72
CA PRO A 322 -0.05 32.41 -10.51
C PRO A 322 -0.01 33.59 -9.54
N GLY A 323 -0.11 33.32 -8.24
CA GLY A 323 0.30 34.28 -7.21
C GLY A 323 1.80 34.55 -7.23
N LEU A 324 2.24 35.56 -6.47
CA LEU A 324 3.62 36.08 -6.46
C LEU A 324 4.72 35.03 -6.23
N HIS A 325 4.42 33.95 -5.51
CA HIS A 325 5.36 32.88 -5.17
C HIS A 325 4.92 31.51 -5.68
N GLU A 326 3.99 31.48 -6.65
CA GLU A 326 3.38 30.25 -7.13
C GLU A 326 3.92 29.81 -8.49
N TYR A 327 5.24 29.59 -8.59
CA TYR A 327 5.81 29.11 -9.84
C TYR A 327 5.54 27.62 -10.06
N ARG A 328 5.02 27.27 -11.25
CA ARG A 328 4.74 25.88 -11.65
C ARG A 328 5.16 25.65 -13.11
N PHE A 329 5.76 24.50 -13.39
CA PHE A 329 6.02 24.06 -14.76
C PHE A 329 4.73 23.73 -15.50
N ASN A 330 3.75 23.16 -14.79
CA ASN A 330 2.42 22.89 -15.33
C ASN A 330 1.37 23.08 -14.22
N PRO A 331 0.52 24.12 -14.28
CA PRO A 331 -0.52 24.37 -13.29
C PRO A 331 -1.77 23.48 -13.44
N GLY A 332 -1.78 22.58 -14.42
CA GLY A 332 -2.85 21.63 -14.65
C GLY A 332 -3.07 20.71 -13.45
N VAL A 333 -4.33 20.58 -13.04
CA VAL A 333 -4.75 19.74 -11.90
C VAL A 333 -4.89 18.28 -12.29
N PHE A 334 -5.35 17.99 -13.50
CA PHE A 334 -5.76 16.64 -13.92
C PHE A 334 -4.70 15.95 -14.77
N TYR A 335 -4.47 14.67 -14.46
CA TYR A 335 -3.52 13.80 -15.14
C TYR A 335 -4.16 12.45 -15.43
N LEU A 336 -3.73 11.82 -16.53
CA LEU A 336 -4.05 10.44 -16.86
C LEU A 336 -2.84 9.55 -16.55
N LYS A 337 -3.03 8.46 -15.81
CA LYS A 337 -2.02 7.41 -15.61
C LYS A 337 -2.44 6.14 -16.36
N PHE A 338 -1.70 5.80 -17.40
CA PHE A 338 -1.91 4.59 -18.18
C PHE A 338 -1.03 3.45 -17.66
N VAL A 339 -1.68 2.34 -17.29
CA VAL A 339 -1.04 1.16 -16.72
C VAL A 339 -1.28 -0.08 -17.59
N LYS A 340 -0.30 -0.98 -17.67
CA LYS A 340 -0.40 -2.19 -18.51
C LYS A 340 -1.34 -3.22 -17.91
N ARG A 341 -2.34 -3.71 -18.66
CA ARG A 341 -3.16 -4.86 -18.25
C ARG A 341 -2.28 -6.05 -17.92
N ASN A 342 -2.52 -6.69 -16.77
CA ASN A 342 -1.70 -7.79 -16.24
C ASN A 342 -0.21 -7.42 -16.00
N GLY A 343 0.18 -6.17 -16.16
CA GLY A 343 1.52 -5.67 -15.80
C GLY A 343 1.67 -5.61 -14.29
N LEU A 344 2.89 -5.72 -13.78
CA LEU A 344 3.13 -5.60 -12.35
C LEU A 344 2.73 -4.20 -11.85
N ILE A 345 2.11 -4.10 -10.67
CA ILE A 345 1.72 -2.79 -10.11
C ILE A 345 2.93 -1.87 -9.91
N ARG A 346 4.12 -2.45 -9.69
CA ARG A 346 5.39 -1.72 -9.57
C ARG A 346 6.04 -1.34 -10.91
N ASN A 347 5.51 -1.80 -12.04
CA ASN A 347 6.00 -1.36 -13.34
C ASN A 347 5.44 0.04 -13.61
N GLY A 348 6.32 0.97 -13.98
CA GLY A 348 5.93 2.35 -14.26
C GLY A 348 4.79 2.46 -15.29
N GLY A 349 4.12 3.62 -15.28
CA GLY A 349 3.07 3.97 -16.23
C GLY A 349 3.48 5.12 -17.14
N ILE A 350 2.65 5.36 -18.15
CA ILE A 350 2.65 6.63 -18.90
C ILE A 350 1.79 7.59 -18.10
N ILE A 351 2.33 8.75 -17.73
CA ILE A 351 1.54 9.82 -17.11
C ILE A 351 1.53 11.03 -18.05
N THR A 352 0.35 11.56 -18.32
CA THR A 352 0.18 12.76 -19.13
C THR A 352 -0.74 13.75 -18.42
N PRO A 353 -0.39 15.04 -18.35
CA PRO A 353 -1.38 16.10 -18.17
C PRO A 353 -2.53 15.94 -19.18
N ILE A 354 -3.74 16.38 -18.81
CA ILE A 354 -4.89 16.27 -19.72
C ILE A 354 -4.75 17.12 -20.99
N ASP A 355 -4.12 18.29 -20.93
CA ASP A 355 -3.86 19.16 -22.08
C ASP A 355 -2.89 18.49 -23.07
N HIS A 356 -1.89 17.79 -22.56
CA HIS A 356 -1.02 16.96 -23.40
C HIS A 356 -1.82 15.80 -24.04
N PHE A 357 -2.69 15.14 -23.29
CA PHE A 357 -3.56 14.10 -23.86
C PHE A 357 -4.49 14.67 -24.94
N GLU A 358 -5.00 15.89 -24.79
CA GLU A 358 -5.82 16.54 -25.81
C GLU A 358 -5.04 16.83 -27.10
N LYS A 359 -3.76 17.23 -26.99
CA LYS A 359 -2.87 17.36 -28.16
C LYS A 359 -2.66 16.02 -28.88
N ILE A 360 -2.37 14.96 -28.12
CA ILE A 360 -2.27 13.59 -28.64
C ILE A 360 -3.57 13.18 -29.34
N ARG A 361 -4.71 13.56 -28.76
CA ARG A 361 -6.04 13.25 -29.29
C ARG A 361 -6.30 13.93 -30.63
N THR A 362 -5.73 15.10 -30.91
CA THR A 362 -5.92 15.79 -32.19
C THR A 362 -4.90 15.42 -33.25
N ASP A 363 -3.76 14.85 -32.86
CA ASP A 363 -2.66 14.55 -33.77
C ASP A 363 -2.94 13.30 -34.66
N PRO A 364 -2.87 13.44 -36.00
CA PRO A 364 -3.02 12.33 -36.94
C PRO A 364 -2.04 11.17 -36.72
N ALA A 365 -0.84 11.43 -36.17
CA ALA A 365 0.17 10.40 -35.91
C ALA A 365 -0.30 9.34 -34.89
N PHE A 366 -1.30 9.68 -34.07
CA PHE A 366 -1.89 8.78 -33.08
C PHE A 366 -3.13 8.05 -33.62
N ARG A 367 -3.43 8.16 -34.91
CA ARG A 367 -4.53 7.46 -35.57
C ARG A 367 -4.06 6.12 -36.12
N GLY A 368 -4.78 5.05 -35.74
CA GLY A 368 -4.57 3.74 -36.33
C GLY A 368 -5.12 3.63 -37.77
N PRO A 369 -4.89 2.50 -38.45
CA PRO A 369 -5.35 2.27 -39.83
C PRO A 369 -6.85 2.50 -40.07
N LYS A 370 -7.69 2.28 -39.03
CA LYS A 370 -9.14 2.52 -39.07
C LYS A 370 -9.54 3.89 -38.50
N LYS A 371 -8.65 4.88 -38.50
CA LYS A 371 -8.84 6.25 -37.95
C LYS A 371 -9.20 6.33 -36.45
N GLY A 372 -9.20 5.23 -35.72
CA GLY A 372 -9.36 5.25 -34.26
C GLY A 372 -8.11 5.78 -33.56
N LEU A 373 -8.28 6.57 -32.51
CA LEU A 373 -7.19 7.06 -31.67
C LEU A 373 -6.54 5.93 -30.86
N ARG A 374 -5.21 5.93 -30.81
CA ARG A 374 -4.40 4.95 -30.08
C ARG A 374 -3.27 5.66 -29.35
N VAL A 375 -3.19 5.44 -28.04
CA VAL A 375 -2.07 5.92 -27.22
C VAL A 375 -1.20 4.72 -26.87
N SER A 376 0.08 4.73 -27.26
CA SER A 376 1.02 3.65 -27.00
C SER A 376 2.40 4.15 -26.58
N TYR A 377 3.21 3.27 -25.99
CA TYR A 377 4.60 3.61 -25.66
C TYR A 377 5.39 3.99 -26.92
N LYS A 378 5.15 3.27 -28.02
CA LYS A 378 5.81 3.51 -29.31
C LYS A 378 5.36 4.84 -29.91
N SER A 379 4.06 5.13 -29.92
CA SER A 379 3.55 6.38 -30.51
C SER A 379 3.96 7.62 -29.73
N LEU A 380 4.09 7.52 -28.41
CA LEU A 380 4.55 8.65 -27.59
C LEU A 380 6.05 8.91 -27.69
N SER A 381 6.84 7.95 -28.20
CA SER A 381 8.30 8.09 -28.41
C SER A 381 9.08 8.69 -27.21
N GLY A 382 8.65 8.38 -25.98
CA GLY A 382 9.27 8.90 -24.76
C GLY A 382 8.73 10.25 -24.27
N HIS A 383 7.85 10.92 -25.00
CA HIS A 383 7.18 12.15 -24.58
C HIS A 383 6.01 11.83 -23.65
N TYR A 384 6.32 11.55 -22.39
CA TYR A 384 5.37 11.40 -21.29
C TYR A 384 6.10 11.47 -19.94
N LEU A 385 5.38 11.75 -18.86
CA LEU A 385 5.94 11.71 -17.51
C LEU A 385 6.05 10.26 -17.05
N ARG A 386 7.25 9.87 -16.59
CA ARG A 386 7.45 8.63 -15.84
C ARG A 386 6.98 8.83 -14.40
N GLU A 387 6.64 7.74 -13.72
CA GLU A 387 6.12 7.79 -12.36
C GLU A 387 7.03 8.54 -11.39
N SER A 388 8.34 8.26 -11.35
CA SER A 388 9.27 8.95 -10.44
C SER A 388 9.30 10.47 -10.68
N ALA A 389 9.43 10.89 -11.93
CA ALA A 389 9.44 12.31 -12.29
C ALA A 389 8.13 13.00 -11.89
N PHE A 390 6.98 12.35 -12.13
CA PHE A 390 5.69 12.86 -11.68
C PHE A 390 5.66 13.02 -10.14
N LEU A 391 6.04 11.99 -9.39
CA LEU A 391 6.04 12.02 -7.92
C LEU A 391 6.91 13.16 -7.37
N ASP A 392 8.12 13.34 -7.91
CA ASP A 392 9.05 14.38 -7.49
C ASP A 392 8.53 15.79 -7.79
N LEU A 393 7.88 15.97 -8.93
CA LEU A 393 7.24 17.24 -9.32
C LEU A 393 6.04 17.57 -8.42
N VAL A 394 5.16 16.59 -8.12
CA VAL A 394 4.03 16.81 -7.20
C VAL A 394 4.55 17.16 -5.81
N LYS A 395 5.51 16.38 -5.30
CA LYS A 395 6.11 16.56 -3.97
C LYS A 395 6.76 17.94 -3.83
N SER A 396 7.39 18.43 -4.88
CA SER A 396 8.04 19.74 -4.93
C SER A 396 7.08 20.89 -5.25
N GLY A 397 5.80 20.61 -5.53
CA GLY A 397 4.80 21.63 -5.86
C GLY A 397 4.97 22.28 -7.23
N TYR A 398 5.83 21.75 -8.11
CA TYR A 398 6.06 22.31 -9.44
C TYR A 398 4.97 21.94 -10.45
N ILE A 399 4.10 20.99 -10.11
CA ILE A 399 2.91 20.66 -10.89
C ILE A 399 1.67 20.58 -10.00
N GLY A 400 0.51 20.86 -10.57
CA GLY A 400 -0.80 20.89 -9.91
C GLY A 400 -1.36 22.30 -9.81
N GLY A 401 -2.59 22.44 -9.29
CA GLY A 401 -3.29 23.73 -9.26
C GLY A 401 -2.69 24.75 -8.30
N TYR A 402 -2.73 26.04 -8.67
CA TYR A 402 -2.40 27.18 -7.81
C TYR A 402 -3.27 27.23 -6.54
N ALA A 403 -2.92 28.08 -5.58
CA ALA A 403 -3.56 28.16 -4.27
C ALA A 403 -5.05 28.45 -4.36
N GLU A 404 -5.47 29.37 -5.23
CA GLU A 404 -6.89 29.71 -5.41
C GLU A 404 -7.68 28.52 -5.99
N THR A 405 -7.15 27.87 -7.04
CA THR A 405 -7.73 26.63 -7.60
C THR A 405 -7.79 25.55 -6.54
N THR A 406 -6.72 25.40 -5.76
CA THR A 406 -6.63 24.42 -4.67
C THR A 406 -7.66 24.69 -3.60
N ALA A 407 -7.87 25.95 -3.18
CA ALA A 407 -8.87 26.32 -2.18
C ALA A 407 -10.31 26.03 -2.67
N TYR A 408 -10.60 26.39 -3.93
CA TYR A 408 -11.88 26.09 -4.56
C TYR A 408 -12.14 24.58 -4.62
N LEU A 409 -11.17 23.80 -5.12
CA LEU A 409 -11.31 22.35 -5.23
C LEU A 409 -11.30 21.65 -3.87
N LYS A 410 -10.58 22.17 -2.87
CA LYS A 410 -10.61 21.68 -1.49
C LYS A 410 -12.03 21.78 -0.93
N THR A 411 -12.74 22.88 -1.16
CA THR A 411 -14.13 23.04 -0.71
C THR A 411 -15.04 21.95 -1.30
N LEU A 412 -14.85 21.62 -2.58
CA LEU A 412 -15.58 20.54 -3.24
C LEU A 412 -15.19 19.17 -2.70
N VAL A 413 -13.90 18.93 -2.47
CA VAL A 413 -13.39 17.68 -1.88
C VAL A 413 -13.97 17.50 -0.47
N ASP A 414 -13.94 18.54 0.37
CA ASP A 414 -14.50 18.52 1.71
C ASP A 414 -16.02 18.24 1.69
N ALA A 415 -16.75 18.85 0.75
CA ALA A 415 -18.19 18.60 0.58
C ALA A 415 -18.47 17.16 0.10
N VAL A 416 -17.63 16.62 -0.79
CA VAL A 416 -17.72 15.24 -1.28
C VAL A 416 -17.42 14.24 -0.17
N LEU A 417 -16.37 14.49 0.62
CA LEU A 417 -15.99 13.68 1.77
C LEU A 417 -17.12 13.68 2.81
N LYS A 418 -17.66 14.85 3.19
CA LYS A 418 -18.79 14.95 4.14
C LYS A 418 -20.03 14.17 3.69
N ASN A 419 -20.31 14.14 2.39
CA ASN A 419 -21.45 13.40 1.83
C ASN A 419 -21.17 11.91 1.57
N GLY A 420 -20.03 11.39 2.03
CA GLY A 420 -19.69 9.96 2.00
C GLY A 420 -19.19 9.46 0.64
N ARG A 421 -18.99 10.31 -0.36
CA ARG A 421 -18.82 9.88 -1.77
C ARG A 421 -17.35 9.78 -2.22
N ALA A 422 -16.43 9.21 -1.46
CA ALA A 422 -15.00 9.38 -1.78
C ALA A 422 -14.39 8.35 -2.76
N VAL A 423 -13.24 8.74 -3.32
CA VAL A 423 -12.23 7.95 -4.02
C VAL A 423 -11.04 7.83 -3.07
N VAL A 424 -9.91 7.28 -3.49
CA VAL A 424 -8.67 7.49 -2.74
C VAL A 424 -8.40 9.01 -2.66
N ALA A 425 -8.58 9.59 -1.48
CA ALA A 425 -8.25 10.99 -1.20
C ALA A 425 -7.10 11.01 -0.21
N ALA A 426 -6.02 11.69 -0.57
CA ALA A 426 -4.81 11.80 0.21
C ALA A 426 -4.58 13.27 0.56
N ILE A 427 -4.69 13.61 1.84
CA ILE A 427 -4.59 14.97 2.35
C ILE A 427 -3.30 15.07 3.17
N GLN A 428 -2.34 15.83 2.66
CA GLN A 428 -1.08 16.16 3.33
C GLN A 428 -1.21 17.53 4.00
N GLN A 429 -0.85 17.60 5.28
CA GLN A 429 -0.86 18.82 6.07
C GLN A 429 0.30 18.85 7.07
N SER A 430 0.67 20.04 7.54
CA SER A 430 1.59 20.19 8.67
C SER A 430 0.89 19.76 9.96
N ILE A 431 1.66 19.27 10.91
CA ILE A 431 1.20 18.98 12.27
C ILE A 431 1.32 20.29 13.04
N ASP A 432 0.21 20.97 13.27
CA ASP A 432 0.18 22.11 14.19
C ASP A 432 0.66 21.63 15.55
N THR A 433 1.77 22.20 16.03
CA THR A 433 2.36 21.86 17.35
C THR A 433 1.63 22.58 18.49
N THR A 434 0.34 22.90 18.31
CA THR A 434 -0.48 23.68 19.23
C THR A 434 -1.65 22.85 19.74
N VAL A 435 -1.33 21.78 20.46
CA VAL A 435 -2.14 21.32 21.59
C VAL A 435 -1.15 20.79 22.64
N VAL A 436 -0.79 21.67 23.58
CA VAL A 436 -0.29 21.30 24.91
C VAL A 436 -1.46 21.42 25.87
#